data_AF-A0A7V6LGW8-F1
#
_entry.id   AF-A0A7V6LGW8-F1
#
_cell.length_a   1.000
_cell.length_b   1.000
_cell.length_c   1.000
_cell.angle_alpha   90.00
_cell.angle_beta   90.00
_cell.angle_gamma   90.00
#
_symmetry.space_group_name_H-M   'P 1'
#
loop_
_entity.id
_entity.type
_entity.pdbx_description
1 polymer ?
#
loop_
_entity_poly.entity_id
_entity_poly.type
_entity_poly.pdbx_seq_one_letter_code
_entity_poly.pdbx_strand_id
1 'polypeptide(L)'
;MTRSDFRNTIDDGFACAPEGCTTLAQAREMGLSKGARAEKSKVTTTARFGTSVGYLKDVQPVLDRYCGKCHQGEGSARKKLDLTLRGYEPYLTLVGRPGWGRTNAVPEKLPPGYDLAGTLQVEAYSTVDPAAYVTPEPMTRLSYTSRLVALAASGKHHNVKVDPYSLLRLILWVDTMCPYLTDVEIRADDDPEFQGSDWLAIRPRLKTAPIVIRPGPFSADE
;
A
#
# COMPACT_ATOMS: atom_id res chain seq x y z
N MET A 1 -21.26 21.32 15.21
CA MET A 1 -21.00 20.34 14.13
C MET A 1 -22.14 19.34 14.13
N THR A 2 -22.93 19.28 13.06
CA THR A 2 -24.14 18.44 13.02
C THR A 2 -23.86 17.12 12.30
N ARG A 3 -24.63 16.08 12.64
CA ARG A 3 -24.59 14.72 12.04
C ARG A 3 -24.69 14.67 10.50
N SER A 4 -24.97 15.79 9.85
CA SER A 4 -25.13 15.90 8.39
C SER A 4 -23.79 16.03 7.64
N ASP A 5 -22.75 16.57 8.28
CA ASP A 5 -21.45 16.82 7.63
C ASP A 5 -20.60 15.55 7.41
N PHE A 6 -20.93 14.45 8.11
CA PHE A 6 -20.27 13.15 7.92
C PHE A 6 -20.72 12.40 6.66
N ARG A 7 -21.82 12.81 6.01
CA ARG A 7 -22.42 12.07 4.89
C ARG A 7 -21.71 12.28 3.54
N ASN A 8 -20.94 13.36 3.37
CA ASN A 8 -20.42 13.74 2.05
C ASN A 8 -18.97 13.32 1.78
N THR A 9 -18.27 12.67 2.71
CA THR A 9 -16.84 12.31 2.53
C THR A 9 -16.60 10.88 2.05
N ILE A 10 -17.66 10.08 1.83
CA ILE A 10 -17.56 8.67 1.40
C ILE A 10 -18.08 8.47 -0.05
N ASP A 11 -18.68 9.51 -0.65
CA ASP A 11 -19.39 9.40 -1.94
C ASP A 11 -18.48 9.55 -3.20
N ASP A 12 -17.16 9.67 -3.06
CA ASP A 12 -16.22 9.69 -4.21
C ASP A 12 -15.91 8.26 -4.75
N GLY A 13 -16.58 7.23 -4.21
CA GLY A 13 -16.62 5.87 -4.76
C GLY A 13 -15.54 4.91 -4.26
N PHE A 14 -14.81 5.27 -3.18
CA PHE A 14 -13.91 4.36 -2.46
C PHE A 14 -14.36 4.21 -1.01
N ALA A 15 -14.80 3.01 -0.63
CA ALA A 15 -15.23 2.71 0.73
C ALA A 15 -14.03 2.31 1.60
N CYS A 16 -13.32 3.29 2.16
CA CYS A 16 -12.37 3.05 3.24
C CYS A 16 -13.06 3.19 4.60
N ALA A 17 -12.59 2.46 5.60
CA ALA A 17 -13.03 2.64 6.97
C ALA A 17 -12.69 4.06 7.44
N PRO A 18 -13.57 4.72 8.23
CA PRO A 18 -13.24 5.99 8.85
C PRO A 18 -11.95 5.90 9.68
N GLU A 19 -11.22 7.01 9.78
CA GLU A 19 -10.02 7.08 10.63
C GLU A 19 -10.32 6.59 12.05
N GLY A 20 -9.47 5.68 12.55
CA GLY A 20 -9.61 5.08 13.88
C GLY A 20 -10.38 3.75 13.90
N CYS A 21 -11.03 3.35 12.81
CA CYS A 21 -11.61 2.01 12.68
C CYS A 21 -10.53 0.98 12.29
N THR A 22 -10.43 -0.10 13.06
CA THR A 22 -9.58 -1.26 12.76
C THR A 22 -10.38 -2.50 12.37
N THR A 23 -11.72 -2.46 12.50
CA THR A 23 -12.60 -3.58 12.14
C THR A 23 -13.82 -3.13 11.32
N LEU A 24 -14.43 -4.08 10.60
CA LEU A 24 -15.70 -3.87 9.91
C LEU A 24 -16.84 -3.51 10.87
N ALA A 25 -16.86 -4.07 12.07
CA ALA A 25 -17.87 -3.78 13.07
C ALA A 25 -17.83 -2.30 13.48
N GLN A 26 -16.64 -1.78 13.83
CA GLN A 26 -16.44 -0.37 14.16
C GLN A 26 -16.83 0.55 13.00
N ALA A 27 -16.45 0.20 11.77
CA ALA A 27 -16.81 0.98 10.60
C ALA A 27 -18.34 1.02 10.36
N ARG A 28 -19.03 -0.11 10.57
CA ARG A 28 -20.51 -0.20 10.48
C ARG A 28 -21.20 0.63 11.57
N GLU A 29 -20.70 0.61 12.80
CA GLU A 29 -21.19 1.47 13.90
C GLU A 29 -21.01 2.96 13.57
N MET A 30 -19.91 3.31 12.91
CA MET A 30 -19.67 4.67 12.39
C MET A 30 -20.45 4.99 11.11
N GLY A 31 -21.37 4.13 10.68
CA GLY A 31 -22.32 4.39 9.59
C GLY A 31 -21.92 3.86 8.22
N LEU A 32 -20.85 3.07 8.11
CA LEU A 32 -20.46 2.43 6.85
C LEU A 32 -21.47 1.34 6.47
N SER A 33 -22.45 1.71 5.64
CA SER A 33 -23.57 0.83 5.26
C SER A 33 -23.70 0.61 3.76
N LYS A 34 -22.95 1.34 2.92
CA LYS A 34 -23.20 1.42 1.46
C LYS A 34 -22.09 0.90 0.55
N GLY A 35 -20.93 0.47 1.06
CA GLY A 35 -19.79 0.09 0.21
C GLY A 35 -20.10 -0.93 -0.90
N ALA A 36 -20.96 -1.91 -0.62
CA ALA A 36 -21.37 -2.93 -1.60
C ALA A 36 -22.40 -2.43 -2.65
N ARG A 37 -23.01 -1.25 -2.45
CA ARG A 37 -24.01 -0.64 -3.34
C ARG A 37 -23.54 0.67 -3.98
N ALA A 38 -22.28 1.04 -3.77
CA ALA A 38 -21.72 2.24 -4.37
C ALA A 38 -21.56 2.04 -5.88
N GLU A 39 -21.93 3.05 -6.67
CA GLU A 39 -21.62 3.05 -8.09
C GLU A 39 -20.10 3.05 -8.29
N LYS A 40 -19.62 2.37 -9.34
CA LYS A 40 -18.19 2.37 -9.69
C LYS A 40 -17.75 3.81 -9.92
N SER A 41 -16.72 4.25 -9.21
CA SER A 41 -16.15 5.58 -9.40
C SER A 41 -15.73 5.78 -10.86
N LYS A 42 -16.06 6.94 -11.45
CA LYS A 42 -15.63 7.30 -12.82
C LYS A 42 -14.12 7.12 -13.01
N VAL A 43 -13.35 7.40 -11.97
CA VAL A 43 -11.89 7.28 -11.96
C VAL A 43 -11.45 5.83 -12.12
N THR A 44 -12.11 4.88 -11.44
CA THR A 44 -11.81 3.45 -11.61
C THR A 44 -12.10 2.95 -13.02
N THR A 45 -13.04 3.58 -13.72
CA THR A 45 -13.39 3.19 -15.10
C THR A 45 -12.49 3.82 -16.17
N THR A 46 -11.88 4.98 -15.89
CA THR A 46 -11.07 5.73 -16.87
C THR A 46 -9.57 5.67 -16.61
N ALA A 47 -9.14 5.25 -15.42
CA ALA A 47 -7.74 5.21 -15.10
C ALA A 47 -6.96 4.21 -15.96
N ARG A 48 -5.75 4.62 -16.37
CA ARG A 48 -4.82 3.82 -17.16
C ARG A 48 -3.49 3.68 -16.41
N PHE A 49 -3.49 2.93 -15.30
CA PHE A 49 -2.29 2.72 -14.48
C PHE A 49 -1.42 1.57 -14.99
N GLY A 50 -1.12 1.52 -16.29
CA GLY A 50 -0.35 0.40 -16.88
C GLY A 50 -0.83 -0.97 -16.39
N THR A 51 0.11 -1.92 -16.26
CA THR A 51 -0.13 -3.27 -15.71
C THR A 51 0.50 -3.49 -14.33
N SER A 52 1.17 -2.48 -13.77
CA SER A 52 2.01 -2.57 -12.59
C SER A 52 1.98 -1.27 -11.78
N VAL A 53 2.09 -1.38 -10.46
CA VAL A 53 2.25 -0.24 -9.54
C VAL A 53 3.54 -0.40 -8.74
N GLY A 54 4.25 0.69 -8.45
CA GLY A 54 5.48 0.66 -7.64
C GLY A 54 5.62 1.90 -6.75
N TYR A 55 6.30 1.76 -5.62
CA TYR A 55 6.48 2.86 -4.67
C TYR A 55 7.18 4.06 -5.31
N LEU A 56 8.31 3.84 -5.99
CA LEU A 56 9.11 4.92 -6.59
C LEU A 56 8.35 5.66 -7.70
N LYS A 57 7.69 4.89 -8.57
CA LYS A 57 6.98 5.40 -9.74
C LYS A 57 5.64 6.05 -9.40
N ASP A 58 4.84 5.43 -8.52
CA ASP A 58 3.43 5.77 -8.36
C ASP A 58 3.08 6.37 -7.00
N VAL A 59 3.87 6.12 -5.95
CA VAL A 59 3.55 6.57 -4.58
C VAL A 59 4.39 7.74 -4.12
N GLN A 60 5.73 7.66 -4.27
CA GLN A 60 6.61 8.76 -3.87
C GLN A 60 6.20 10.10 -4.53
N PRO A 61 5.82 10.18 -5.82
CA PRO A 61 5.37 11.44 -6.41
C PRO A 61 4.07 11.98 -5.81
N VAL A 62 3.18 11.09 -5.34
CA VAL A 62 1.95 11.49 -4.62
C VAL A 62 2.33 12.06 -3.26
N LEU A 63 3.24 11.41 -2.53
CA LEU A 63 3.74 11.90 -1.25
C LEU A 63 4.44 13.25 -1.40
N ASP A 64 5.29 13.42 -2.41
CA ASP A 64 6.00 14.68 -2.68
C ASP A 64 5.01 15.83 -2.92
N ARG A 65 3.98 15.57 -3.73
CA ARG A 65 2.97 16.57 -4.10
C ARG A 65 2.07 16.98 -2.92
N TYR A 66 1.58 16.01 -2.16
CA TYR A 66 0.51 16.25 -1.18
C TYR A 66 1.00 16.31 0.27
N CYS A 67 2.08 15.60 0.59
CA CYS A 67 2.61 15.46 1.95
C CYS A 67 3.96 16.15 2.13
N GLY A 68 4.73 16.32 1.04
CA GLY A 68 6.12 16.79 1.05
C GLY A 68 6.32 18.14 1.73
N LYS A 69 5.39 19.08 1.53
CA LYS A 69 5.43 20.42 2.15
C LYS A 69 5.63 20.37 3.68
N CYS A 70 5.04 19.38 4.34
CA CYS A 70 5.14 19.22 5.79
C CYS A 70 6.19 18.18 6.19
N HIS A 71 6.34 17.11 5.40
CA HIS A 71 7.10 15.91 5.76
C HIS A 71 8.48 15.78 5.10
N GLN A 72 8.92 16.78 4.32
CA GLN A 72 10.21 16.78 3.63
C GLN A 72 10.90 18.14 3.75
N GLY A 73 12.19 18.22 3.39
CA GLY A 73 12.96 19.46 3.39
C GLY A 73 12.96 20.18 4.75
N GLU A 74 12.51 21.43 4.77
CA GLU A 74 12.35 22.23 6.00
C GLU A 74 10.93 22.15 6.60
N GLY A 75 10.12 21.19 6.14
CA GLY A 75 8.77 20.97 6.63
C GLY A 75 8.74 20.64 8.13
N SER A 76 7.83 21.29 8.86
CA SER A 76 7.77 21.19 10.34
C SER A 76 7.43 19.79 10.85
N ALA A 77 6.75 18.96 10.05
CA ALA A 77 6.39 17.60 10.41
C ALA A 77 7.48 16.58 10.07
N ARG A 78 8.51 16.95 9.31
CA ARG A 78 9.65 16.10 8.95
C ARG A 78 10.31 15.47 10.19
N LYS A 79 10.45 16.24 11.27
CA LYS A 79 11.02 15.76 12.55
C LYS A 79 10.22 14.62 13.20
N LYS A 80 8.93 14.49 12.88
CA LYS A 80 8.06 13.42 13.38
C LYS A 80 8.03 12.25 12.40
N LEU A 81 7.82 12.53 11.12
CA LEU A 81 7.82 11.57 10.03
C LEU A 81 8.45 12.23 8.81
N ASP A 82 9.61 11.74 8.39
CA ASP A 82 10.33 12.26 7.23
C ASP A 82 10.08 11.36 6.01
N LEU A 83 9.30 11.87 5.05
CA LEU A 83 8.94 11.17 3.80
C LEU A 83 9.92 11.44 2.65
N THR A 84 11.08 12.05 2.92
CA THR A 84 12.09 12.32 1.90
C THR A 84 12.65 11.00 1.38
N LEU A 85 12.62 10.79 0.07
CA LEU A 85 13.16 9.58 -0.54
C LEU A 85 14.65 9.41 -0.17
N ARG A 86 14.98 8.33 0.54
CA ARG A 86 16.35 8.00 0.97
C ARG A 86 16.52 6.49 1.10
N GLY A 87 16.89 5.86 0.00
CA GLY A 87 16.82 4.40 -0.12
C GLY A 87 15.42 3.90 0.25
N TYR A 88 15.35 2.81 1.02
CA TYR A 88 14.10 2.16 1.39
C TYR A 88 13.42 2.71 2.65
N GLU A 89 14.04 3.66 3.37
CA GLU A 89 13.61 3.99 4.74
C GLU A 89 12.16 4.50 4.86
N PRO A 90 11.72 5.55 4.12
CA PRO A 90 10.35 6.04 4.27
C PRO A 90 9.33 4.97 3.87
N TYR A 91 9.64 4.20 2.82
CA TYR A 91 8.85 3.05 2.38
C TYR A 91 8.71 2.00 3.49
N LEU A 92 9.83 1.53 4.07
CA LEU A 92 9.86 0.52 5.12
C LEU A 92 9.08 0.96 6.36
N THR A 93 9.15 2.25 6.70
CA THR A 93 8.34 2.82 7.79
C THR A 93 6.85 2.75 7.45
N LEU A 94 6.43 3.20 6.26
CA LEU A 94 5.02 3.17 5.84
C LEU A 94 4.40 1.76 5.83
N VAL A 95 5.18 0.75 5.41
CA VAL A 95 4.73 -0.65 5.36
C VAL A 95 4.98 -1.42 6.66
N GLY A 96 5.46 -0.78 7.72
CA GLY A 96 5.59 -1.43 9.04
C GLY A 96 6.81 -2.35 9.22
N ARG A 97 7.86 -2.22 8.39
CA ARG A 97 9.15 -2.92 8.52
C ARG A 97 8.98 -4.44 8.70
N PRO A 98 8.86 -5.23 7.61
CA PRO A 98 8.58 -6.66 7.68
C PRO A 98 9.61 -7.42 8.52
N GLY A 99 9.14 -8.44 9.26
CA GLY A 99 9.92 -9.18 10.24
C GLY A 99 10.90 -10.22 9.67
N TRP A 100 10.75 -10.61 8.40
CA TRP A 100 11.57 -11.62 7.69
C TRP A 100 11.87 -12.87 8.53
N GLY A 101 10.80 -13.52 9.00
CA GLY A 101 10.87 -14.77 9.77
C GLY A 101 11.02 -14.58 11.28
N ARG A 102 11.20 -13.36 11.76
CA ARG A 102 11.02 -13.02 13.18
C ARG A 102 9.54 -12.72 13.38
N THR A 103 8.89 -13.38 14.35
CA THR A 103 7.54 -13.01 14.81
C THR A 103 7.52 -11.50 14.98
N ASN A 104 6.67 -10.80 14.22
CA ASN A 104 6.70 -9.35 14.04
C ASN A 104 7.15 -8.69 15.34
N ALA A 105 8.39 -8.22 15.37
CA ALA A 105 8.92 -7.45 16.49
C ALA A 105 8.30 -6.05 16.37
N VAL A 106 6.98 -5.98 16.53
CA VAL A 106 6.23 -4.74 16.56
C VAL A 106 6.86 -3.93 17.68
N PRO A 107 7.40 -2.74 17.38
CA PRO A 107 8.01 -1.92 18.41
C PRO A 107 7.00 -1.65 19.52
N GLU A 108 7.42 -1.79 20.78
CA GLU A 108 6.56 -1.48 21.94
C GLU A 108 5.97 -0.06 21.86
N LYS A 109 6.72 0.85 21.21
CA LYS A 109 6.24 2.17 20.79
C LYS A 109 6.35 2.29 19.28
N LEU A 110 5.20 2.34 18.61
CA LEU A 110 5.12 2.53 17.16
C LEU A 110 5.68 3.91 16.79
N PRO A 111 6.75 3.99 15.98
CA PRO A 111 7.22 5.28 15.49
C PRO A 111 6.14 5.92 14.60
N PRO A 112 6.11 7.26 14.49
CA PRO A 112 5.20 7.91 13.56
C PRO A 112 5.42 7.36 12.15
N GLY A 113 4.33 7.06 11.46
CA GLY A 113 4.38 6.47 10.12
C GLY A 113 4.39 4.95 10.05
N TYR A 114 4.67 4.26 11.16
CA TYR A 114 4.73 2.80 11.18
C TYR A 114 3.41 2.15 10.78
N ASP A 115 3.47 1.27 9.78
CA ASP A 115 2.32 0.51 9.25
C ASP A 115 1.13 1.41 8.86
N LEU A 116 1.41 2.64 8.42
CA LEU A 116 0.40 3.57 7.92
C LEU A 116 -0.34 2.98 6.71
N ALA A 117 0.37 2.20 5.88
CA ALA A 117 -0.20 1.55 4.71
C ALA A 117 -1.20 0.44 5.09
N GLY A 118 -1.03 -0.22 6.23
CA GLY A 118 -1.87 -1.33 6.66
C GLY A 118 -1.65 -2.63 5.88
N THR A 119 -0.46 -2.80 5.30
CA THR A 119 -0.09 -3.96 4.47
C THR A 119 -0.25 -5.26 5.25
N LEU A 120 -0.55 -6.36 4.55
CA LEU A 120 -0.38 -7.69 5.12
C LEU A 120 1.12 -8.00 5.15
N GLN A 121 1.66 -8.20 6.35
CA GLN A 121 3.10 -8.35 6.55
C GLN A 121 3.62 -9.67 5.96
N VAL A 122 4.59 -9.55 5.05
CA VAL A 122 5.29 -10.70 4.46
C VAL A 122 6.26 -11.27 5.49
N GLU A 123 6.26 -12.60 5.65
CA GLU A 123 7.14 -13.32 6.60
C GLU A 123 7.08 -12.76 8.04
N ALA A 124 5.88 -12.38 8.46
CA ALA A 124 5.57 -11.85 9.79
C ALA A 124 5.74 -12.84 10.95
N TYR A 125 5.92 -14.11 10.63
CA TYR A 125 5.88 -15.23 11.56
C TYR A 125 7.08 -16.13 11.32
N SER A 126 7.47 -16.88 12.36
CA SER A 126 8.39 -18.00 12.20
C SER A 126 7.79 -19.06 11.27
N THR A 127 8.63 -19.82 10.57
CA THR A 127 8.19 -20.89 9.63
C THR A 127 7.43 -22.03 10.31
N VAL A 128 7.49 -22.12 11.64
CA VAL A 128 6.79 -23.13 12.45
C VAL A 128 5.69 -22.53 13.33
N ASP A 129 5.40 -21.24 13.21
CA ASP A 129 4.38 -20.57 14.01
C ASP A 129 2.98 -20.93 13.48
N PRO A 130 2.08 -21.53 14.29
CA PRO A 130 0.74 -21.89 13.83
C PRO A 130 -0.09 -20.66 13.39
N ALA A 131 0.20 -19.47 13.92
CA ALA A 131 -0.49 -18.25 13.51
C ALA A 131 -0.21 -17.87 12.04
N ALA A 132 0.89 -18.34 11.45
CA ALA A 132 1.21 -18.13 10.03
C ALA A 132 0.20 -18.80 9.08
N TYR A 133 -0.50 -19.83 9.54
CA TYR A 133 -1.48 -20.60 8.76
C TYR A 133 -2.92 -20.11 8.94
N VAL A 134 -3.14 -19.12 9.81
CA VAL A 134 -4.46 -18.55 10.06
C VAL A 134 -4.78 -17.55 8.96
N THR A 135 -5.93 -17.71 8.31
CA THR A 135 -6.43 -16.72 7.37
C THR A 135 -6.79 -15.43 8.13
N PRO A 136 -6.21 -14.27 7.75
CA PRO A 136 -6.55 -13.01 8.41
C PRO A 136 -8.05 -12.71 8.29
N GLU A 137 -8.62 -12.10 9.33
CA GLU A 137 -10.02 -11.70 9.28
C GLU A 137 -10.27 -10.69 8.14
N PRO A 138 -11.37 -10.84 7.39
CA PRO A 138 -11.70 -9.92 6.31
C PRO A 138 -11.75 -8.46 6.77
N MET A 139 -11.31 -7.54 5.91
CA MET A 139 -11.47 -6.10 6.12
C MET A 139 -10.78 -5.56 7.40
N THR A 140 -9.69 -6.19 7.82
CA THR A 140 -8.84 -5.72 8.94
C THR A 140 -7.53 -5.07 8.48
N ARG A 141 -7.18 -5.24 7.20
CA ARG A 141 -5.91 -4.81 6.57
C ARG A 141 -6.16 -4.20 5.19
N LEU A 142 -5.07 -3.78 4.54
CA LEU A 142 -5.02 -3.18 3.20
C LEU A 142 -5.76 -1.84 3.12
N SER A 143 -6.16 -1.40 1.93
CA SER A 143 -6.67 -0.05 1.69
C SER A 143 -7.91 0.29 2.54
N TYR A 144 -8.67 -0.74 2.93
CA TYR A 144 -9.86 -0.58 3.75
C TYR A 144 -9.56 0.02 5.14
N THR A 145 -8.57 -0.48 5.87
CA THR A 145 -8.16 0.05 7.18
C THR A 145 -6.91 0.93 7.13
N SER A 146 -6.38 1.18 5.93
CA SER A 146 -5.16 1.97 5.71
C SER A 146 -5.32 3.40 6.21
N ARG A 147 -4.55 3.74 7.25
CA ARG A 147 -4.51 5.11 7.80
C ARG A 147 -3.93 6.08 6.78
N LEU A 148 -2.98 5.64 5.95
CA LEU A 148 -2.43 6.45 4.85
C LEU A 148 -3.56 6.88 3.90
N VAL A 149 -4.38 5.92 3.44
CA VAL A 149 -5.48 6.20 2.51
C VAL A 149 -6.55 7.08 3.18
N ALA A 150 -6.90 6.80 4.45
CA ALA A 150 -7.87 7.61 5.19
C ALA A 150 -7.41 9.08 5.37
N LEU A 151 -6.14 9.30 5.71
CA LEU A 151 -5.57 10.64 5.84
C LEU A 151 -5.52 11.36 4.48
N ALA A 152 -5.15 10.64 3.41
CA ALA A 152 -5.09 11.17 2.05
C ALA A 152 -6.48 11.53 1.47
N ALA A 153 -7.52 10.76 1.79
CA ALA A 153 -8.85 10.93 1.23
C ALA A 153 -9.72 11.95 1.97
N SER A 154 -9.56 12.07 3.29
CA SER A 154 -10.57 12.70 4.15
C SER A 154 -10.58 14.23 4.13
N GLY A 155 -9.47 14.89 3.75
CA GLY A 155 -9.31 16.34 3.93
C GLY A 155 -9.08 16.77 5.38
N LYS A 156 -9.18 15.87 6.37
CA LYS A 156 -9.06 16.21 7.79
C LYS A 156 -7.61 16.43 8.23
N HIS A 157 -6.67 15.79 7.54
CA HIS A 157 -5.26 15.94 7.82
C HIS A 157 -4.73 17.25 7.21
N HIS A 158 -4.80 18.33 7.98
CA HIS A 158 -4.29 19.66 7.59
C HIS A 158 -4.87 20.19 6.28
N ASN A 159 -6.15 19.92 6.01
CA ASN A 159 -6.85 20.32 4.78
C ASN A 159 -6.24 19.74 3.49
N VAL A 160 -5.44 18.66 3.60
CA VAL A 160 -4.92 17.91 2.46
C VAL A 160 -5.97 16.91 2.01
N LYS A 161 -6.45 17.07 0.77
CA LYS A 161 -7.27 16.07 0.07
C LYS A 161 -6.58 15.73 -1.25
N VAL A 162 -6.15 14.48 -1.38
CA VAL A 162 -5.48 13.98 -2.59
C VAL A 162 -6.47 13.88 -3.75
N ASP A 163 -6.02 14.17 -4.97
CA ASP A 163 -6.89 14.05 -6.14
C ASP A 163 -7.31 12.58 -6.38
N PRO A 164 -8.46 12.32 -7.01
CA PRO A 164 -8.97 10.97 -7.13
C PRO A 164 -8.05 9.96 -7.85
N TYR A 165 -7.25 10.40 -8.84
CA TYR A 165 -6.33 9.51 -9.55
C TYR A 165 -5.11 9.16 -8.69
N SER A 166 -4.56 10.13 -7.98
CA SER A 166 -3.46 9.90 -7.03
C SER A 166 -3.92 9.06 -5.83
N LEU A 167 -5.14 9.27 -5.35
CA LEU A 167 -5.73 8.45 -4.29
C LEU A 167 -5.89 7.00 -4.74
N LEU A 168 -6.36 6.78 -5.96
CA LEU A 168 -6.49 5.43 -6.51
C LEU A 168 -5.12 4.74 -6.69
N ARG A 169 -4.04 5.47 -7.01
CA ARG A 169 -2.68 4.92 -6.99
C ARG A 169 -2.28 4.44 -5.59
N LEU A 170 -2.54 5.22 -4.55
CA LEU A 170 -2.26 4.81 -3.17
C LEU A 170 -3.06 3.56 -2.77
N ILE A 171 -4.36 3.52 -3.11
CA ILE A 171 -5.22 2.36 -2.85
C ILE A 171 -4.68 1.13 -3.56
N LEU A 172 -4.41 1.22 -4.87
CA LEU A 172 -3.89 0.12 -5.66
C LEU A 172 -2.53 -0.36 -5.14
N TRP A 173 -1.62 0.55 -4.79
CA TRP A 173 -0.34 0.20 -4.19
C TRP A 173 -0.52 -0.55 -2.86
N VAL A 174 -1.41 -0.10 -1.98
CA VAL A 174 -1.69 -0.81 -0.73
C VAL A 174 -2.28 -2.21 -0.99
N ASP A 175 -3.28 -2.31 -1.87
CA ASP A 175 -3.98 -3.57 -2.15
C ASP A 175 -3.15 -4.58 -2.93
N THR A 176 -2.10 -4.11 -3.62
CA THR A 176 -1.09 -4.96 -4.28
C THR A 176 0.06 -5.33 -3.35
N MET A 177 -0.10 -5.14 -2.04
CA MET A 177 0.89 -5.47 -1.00
C MET A 177 2.12 -4.56 -0.99
N CYS A 178 1.93 -3.30 -1.39
CA CYS A 178 2.93 -2.26 -1.34
C CYS A 178 4.24 -2.60 -2.09
N PRO A 179 4.22 -2.99 -3.37
CA PRO A 179 5.46 -3.27 -4.10
C PRO A 179 6.37 -2.03 -4.13
N TYR A 180 7.68 -2.24 -3.91
CA TYR A 180 8.66 -1.15 -4.00
C TYR A 180 8.99 -0.80 -5.46
N LEU A 181 9.26 -1.83 -6.27
CA LEU A 181 9.50 -1.74 -7.72
C LEU A 181 8.38 -2.43 -8.49
N THR A 182 8.17 -1.96 -9.71
CA THR A 182 7.39 -2.63 -10.75
C THR A 182 8.16 -3.78 -11.40
N ASP A 183 7.46 -4.64 -12.13
CA ASP A 183 8.08 -5.70 -12.92
C ASP A 183 9.00 -5.16 -14.02
N VAL A 184 8.64 -4.03 -14.65
CA VAL A 184 9.46 -3.35 -15.65
C VAL A 184 10.77 -2.86 -15.05
N GLU A 185 10.72 -2.27 -13.85
CA GLU A 185 11.92 -1.81 -13.13
C GLU A 185 12.80 -3.00 -12.73
N ILE A 186 12.22 -4.08 -12.20
CA ILE A 186 12.96 -5.29 -11.83
C ILE A 186 13.62 -5.93 -13.07
N ARG A 187 12.93 -5.99 -14.21
CA ARG A 187 13.46 -6.58 -15.46
C ARG A 187 14.45 -5.66 -16.18
N ALA A 188 14.62 -4.41 -15.75
CA ALA A 188 15.64 -3.53 -16.28
C ALA A 188 17.03 -3.86 -15.71
N ASP A 189 17.09 -4.41 -14.49
CA ASP A 189 18.33 -4.80 -13.83
C ASP A 189 18.93 -6.05 -14.48
N ASP A 190 20.25 -6.07 -14.64
CA ASP A 190 20.96 -7.23 -15.18
C ASP A 190 20.78 -8.46 -14.29
N ASP A 191 20.89 -9.65 -14.89
CA ASP A 191 20.79 -10.89 -14.13
C ASP A 191 21.91 -10.94 -13.06
N PRO A 192 21.58 -11.36 -11.82
CA PRO A 192 22.51 -11.25 -10.72
C PRO A 192 23.70 -12.22 -10.87
N GLU A 193 24.91 -11.67 -10.83
CA GLU A 193 26.15 -12.42 -10.69
C GLU A 193 26.64 -12.35 -9.24
N PHE A 194 26.82 -13.52 -8.62
CA PHE A 194 27.31 -13.64 -7.24
C PHE A 194 28.10 -14.92 -7.05
N GLN A 195 28.91 -14.96 -5.99
CA GLN A 195 29.70 -16.13 -5.62
C GLN A 195 28.77 -17.34 -5.39
N GLY A 196 29.06 -18.46 -6.08
CA GLY A 196 28.25 -19.68 -6.00
C GLY A 196 27.06 -19.70 -6.95
N SER A 197 26.85 -18.67 -7.79
CA SER A 197 25.81 -18.69 -8.84
C SER A 197 25.97 -19.86 -9.81
N ASP A 198 27.21 -20.29 -10.09
CA ASP A 198 27.52 -21.47 -10.92
C ASP A 198 27.12 -22.81 -10.27
N TRP A 199 26.91 -22.83 -8.94
CA TRP A 199 26.47 -24.04 -8.22
C TRP A 199 24.96 -24.22 -8.25
N LEU A 200 24.21 -23.19 -8.64
CA LEU A 200 22.76 -23.25 -8.73
C LEU A 200 22.35 -23.92 -10.04
N ALA A 201 21.58 -25.01 -9.93
CA ALA A 201 21.01 -25.70 -11.10
C ALA A 201 20.14 -24.77 -11.96
N ILE A 202 19.49 -23.78 -11.34
CA ILE A 202 18.75 -22.71 -12.00
C ILE A 202 19.27 -21.38 -11.45
N ARG A 203 19.91 -20.59 -12.31
CA ARG A 203 20.39 -19.25 -11.93
C ARG A 203 19.21 -18.29 -11.78
N PRO A 204 19.18 -17.44 -10.74
CA PRO A 204 18.21 -16.36 -10.67
C PRO A 204 18.38 -15.44 -11.88
N ARG A 205 17.26 -15.00 -12.46
CA ARG A 205 17.22 -14.12 -13.63
C ARG A 205 16.25 -12.99 -13.34
N LEU A 206 16.58 -11.79 -13.82
CA LEU A 206 15.75 -10.60 -13.78
C LEU A 206 15.42 -10.18 -15.22
N LYS A 207 16.40 -9.59 -15.92
CA LYS A 207 16.30 -9.18 -17.32
C LYS A 207 16.03 -10.32 -18.28
N THR A 208 16.69 -11.46 -18.11
CA THR A 208 16.50 -12.62 -19.01
C THR A 208 15.49 -13.63 -18.47
N ALA A 209 14.76 -13.28 -17.40
CA ALA A 209 13.73 -14.16 -16.85
C ALA A 209 12.65 -14.43 -17.91
N PRO A 210 12.29 -15.70 -18.18
CA PRO A 210 11.25 -16.00 -19.15
C PRO A 210 9.92 -15.37 -18.73
N ILE A 211 9.12 -14.92 -19.70
CA ILE A 211 7.73 -14.55 -19.47
C ILE A 211 6.90 -15.82 -19.60
N VAL A 212 6.45 -16.35 -18.47
CA VAL A 212 5.62 -17.56 -18.44
C VAL A 212 4.16 -17.12 -18.42
N ILE A 213 3.47 -17.34 -19.54
CA ILE A 213 2.01 -17.21 -19.60
C ILE A 213 1.45 -18.35 -18.74
N ARG A 214 0.85 -18.03 -17.58
CA ARG A 214 0.23 -19.06 -16.75
C ARG A 214 -0.90 -19.73 -17.54
N PRO A 215 -0.97 -21.06 -17.59
CA PRO A 215 -2.11 -21.75 -18.18
C PRO A 215 -3.39 -21.28 -17.48
N GLY A 216 -4.26 -20.63 -18.22
CA GLY A 216 -5.52 -20.05 -17.77
C GLY A 216 -6.45 -19.88 -18.97
N PRO A 217 -7.68 -19.40 -18.79
CA PRO A 217 -8.66 -19.31 -19.88
C PRO A 217 -8.36 -18.23 -20.93
N PHE A 218 -7.18 -17.59 -20.88
CA PHE A 218 -6.80 -16.51 -21.78
C PHE A 218 -5.94 -17.05 -22.92
N SER A 219 -6.28 -16.71 -24.16
CA SER A 219 -5.48 -17.00 -25.34
C SER A 219 -4.17 -16.22 -25.30
N ALA A 220 -3.09 -16.82 -25.80
CA ALA A 220 -1.75 -16.23 -25.83
C ALA A 220 -1.60 -15.02 -26.78
N ASP A 221 -2.68 -14.63 -27.47
CA ASP A 221 -2.70 -13.71 -28.61
C ASP A 221 -3.47 -12.40 -28.37
N GLU A 222 -3.81 -12.04 -27.12
CA GLU A 222 -4.36 -10.71 -26.73
C GLU A 222 -3.31 -9.86 -25.99
#